data_AF-A0A0D7F6E8-F1
#
_entry.id   AF-A0A0D7F6E8-F1
#
_cell.length_a   1.000
_cell.length_b   1.000
_cell.length_c   1.000
_cell.angle_alpha   90.00
_cell.angle_beta   90.00
_cell.angle_gamma   90.00
#
_symmetry.space_group_name_H-M   'P 1'
#
loop_
_entity.id
_entity.type
_entity.pdbx_description
1 polymer ?
#
loop_
_entity_poly.entity_id
_entity_poly.type
_entity_poly.pdbx_seq_one_letter_code
_entity_poly.pdbx_strand_id
1 'polypeptide(L)'
;MARVYLFNPLISARYGPSQKIVVNSDATLPYIIKNTSPQIAYVPFSTSGARIPGNQPSGNSFVDSNTLMITNDLIWNYDFDLTGLPGDLIAYLFRAQIVLIASSGNYLRTFQAISSSSASAAEPLARAQHHGVDSTPGSVFVFNLFSEKLSFSCNGAKVADIPAWSDGASAAIYTPSDIPVAQVLNASDGQGKIFNGLNKITVITETVGTFSLPVDGNQYPLIQNLLLYLMRDRWFLFDEFGVNCESGAIDLGMAASGIPGNSTRFPT
;
A
#
# COMPACT_ATOMS: atom_id res chain seq x y z
N MET A 1 -1.23 23.16 -9.29
CA MET A 1 -0.55 22.29 -10.27
C MET A 1 -0.63 20.87 -9.71
N ALA A 2 -1.20 19.93 -10.44
CA ALA A 2 -1.28 18.54 -9.99
C ALA A 2 0.13 17.92 -9.94
N ARG A 3 0.37 17.05 -8.96
CA ARG A 3 1.64 16.35 -8.76
C ARG A 3 1.45 14.84 -8.72
N VAL A 4 2.50 14.12 -9.07
CA VAL A 4 2.60 12.66 -8.84
C VAL A 4 3.66 12.43 -7.78
N TYR A 5 3.23 11.95 -6.62
CA TYR A 5 4.08 11.58 -5.49
C TYR A 5 4.43 10.10 -5.57
N LEU A 6 5.71 9.79 -5.60
CA LEU A 6 6.22 8.43 -5.78
C LEU A 6 6.81 7.95 -4.46
N PHE A 7 6.43 6.75 -4.03
CA PHE A 7 6.88 6.13 -2.78
C PHE A 7 7.50 4.77 -3.04
N ASN A 8 8.63 4.47 -2.40
CA ASN A 8 9.26 3.15 -2.43
C ASN A 8 8.88 2.36 -1.16
N PRO A 9 7.92 1.41 -1.25
CA PRO A 9 7.54 0.57 -0.12
C PRO A 9 8.39 -0.68 0.08
N LEU A 10 9.41 -0.92 -0.77
CA LEU A 10 10.17 -2.17 -0.71
C LEU A 10 11.00 -2.27 0.56
N ILE A 11 10.85 -3.41 1.23
CA ILE A 11 11.61 -3.79 2.41
C ILE A 11 12.52 -4.95 2.00
N SER A 12 13.81 -4.85 2.28
CA SER A 12 14.66 -6.06 2.28
C SER A 12 15.69 -5.91 3.38
N ALA A 13 15.65 -6.77 4.39
CA ALA A 13 16.59 -6.73 5.51
C ALA A 13 16.75 -5.31 6.12
N ARG A 14 17.89 -5.01 6.75
CA ARG A 14 18.17 -3.69 7.32
C ARG A 14 18.05 -2.56 6.29
N TYR A 15 18.30 -2.76 5.00
CA TYR A 15 18.18 -1.70 3.98
C TYR A 15 17.68 -2.27 2.64
N GLY A 16 16.59 -1.74 2.10
CA GLY A 16 16.16 -2.05 0.73
C GLY A 16 17.02 -1.33 -0.33
N PRO A 17 17.01 -1.77 -1.60
CA PRO A 17 17.65 -1.03 -2.68
C PRO A 17 16.95 0.31 -2.91
N SER A 18 17.73 1.36 -3.20
CA SER A 18 17.17 2.63 -3.69
C SER A 18 16.53 2.41 -5.06
N GLN A 19 15.40 3.06 -5.32
CA GLN A 19 14.73 3.00 -6.62
C GLN A 19 15.15 4.19 -7.47
N LYS A 20 15.59 3.90 -8.69
CA LYS A 20 15.81 4.88 -9.75
C LYS A 20 14.65 4.79 -10.73
N ILE A 21 13.98 5.91 -11.00
CA ILE A 21 12.80 5.97 -11.86
C ILE A 21 13.11 6.91 -13.02
N VAL A 22 12.91 6.40 -14.23
CA VAL A 22 13.01 7.14 -15.48
C VAL A 22 11.61 7.22 -16.08
N VAL A 23 11.12 8.43 -16.30
CA VAL A 23 9.83 8.69 -16.96
C VAL A 23 10.10 9.02 -18.43
N ASN A 24 9.33 8.41 -19.35
CA ASN A 24 9.35 8.70 -20.79
C ASN A 24 10.76 8.64 -21.42
N SER A 25 11.56 7.67 -20.98
CA SER A 25 12.93 7.39 -21.47
C SER A 25 13.98 8.48 -21.26
N ASP A 26 13.73 9.51 -20.43
CA ASP A 26 14.74 10.52 -20.09
C ASP A 26 15.66 10.05 -18.95
N ALA A 27 16.72 9.33 -19.33
CA ALA A 27 17.70 8.81 -18.39
C ALA A 27 18.66 9.88 -17.82
N THR A 28 18.61 11.13 -18.31
CA THR A 28 19.56 12.19 -17.93
C THR A 28 19.26 12.78 -16.56
N LEU A 29 17.99 12.80 -16.15
CA LEU A 29 17.53 13.38 -14.88
C LEU A 29 16.58 12.44 -14.14
N PRO A 30 17.02 11.24 -13.71
CA PRO A 30 16.13 10.28 -13.07
C PRO A 30 15.65 10.76 -11.69
N TYR A 31 14.43 10.36 -11.32
CA TYR A 31 14.00 10.41 -9.93
C TYR A 31 14.73 9.34 -9.13
N ILE A 32 15.30 9.71 -7.97
CA ILE A 32 15.96 8.77 -7.07
C ILE A 32 15.22 8.77 -5.74
N ILE A 33 14.59 7.64 -5.44
CA ILE A 33 14.00 7.37 -4.15
C ILE A 33 15.01 6.54 -3.36
N LYS A 34 15.75 7.21 -2.48
CA LYS A 34 16.74 6.55 -1.62
C LYS A 34 16.03 5.61 -0.65
N ASN A 35 16.72 4.59 -0.17
CA ASN A 35 16.31 3.86 1.02
C ASN A 35 17.42 4.04 2.07
N THR A 36 17.18 4.84 3.10
CA THR A 36 18.21 5.22 4.08
C THR A 36 17.91 4.79 5.51
N SER A 37 16.90 3.96 5.75
CA SER A 37 16.49 3.55 7.10
C SER A 37 16.87 2.09 7.40
N PRO A 38 17.52 1.81 8.54
CA PRO A 38 17.94 0.46 8.96
C PRO A 38 16.80 -0.47 9.44
N GLN A 39 15.54 -0.01 9.46
CA GLN A 39 14.40 -0.74 10.05
C GLN A 39 13.14 -0.58 9.22
N ILE A 40 12.20 -1.54 9.37
CA ILE A 40 10.85 -1.56 8.79
C ILE A 40 9.96 -0.42 9.32
N ALA A 41 10.47 0.46 10.18
CA ALA A 41 9.87 1.78 10.38
C ALA A 41 9.92 2.50 9.03
N TYR A 42 8.79 2.52 8.34
CA TYR A 42 8.65 3.04 6.99
C TYR A 42 9.06 4.51 7.01
N VAL A 43 10.25 4.80 6.48
CA VAL A 43 10.64 6.18 6.18
C VAL A 43 10.32 6.37 4.71
N PRO A 44 9.19 7.01 4.37
CA PRO A 44 8.92 7.31 2.99
C PRO A 44 9.96 8.29 2.47
N PHE A 45 10.70 7.82 1.49
CA PHE A 45 11.40 8.70 0.59
C PHE A 45 10.41 8.96 -0.53
N SER A 46 9.79 10.13 -0.51
CA SER A 46 8.91 10.55 -1.58
C SER A 46 9.65 11.51 -2.50
N THR A 47 9.41 11.41 -3.80
CA THR A 47 9.69 12.50 -4.73
C THR A 47 8.42 12.87 -5.45
N SER A 48 8.29 14.12 -5.88
CA SER A 48 7.11 14.60 -6.59
C SER A 48 7.50 15.16 -7.95
N GLY A 49 6.84 14.68 -9.00
CA GLY A 49 6.92 15.26 -10.33
C GLY A 49 5.72 16.14 -10.63
N ALA A 50 5.95 17.16 -11.46
CA ALA A 50 4.88 17.95 -12.06
C ALA A 50 4.06 17.08 -13.01
N ARG A 51 2.73 17.12 -12.86
CA ARG A 51 1.81 16.59 -13.87
C ARG A 51 1.42 17.69 -14.86
N ILE A 52 1.58 17.41 -16.14
CA ILE A 52 1.35 18.34 -17.24
C ILE A 52 0.13 17.85 -18.03
N PRO A 53 -0.89 18.70 -18.27
CA PRO A 53 -2.06 18.32 -19.05
C PRO A 53 -1.73 18.01 -20.51
N GLY A 54 -2.42 17.02 -21.09
CA GLY A 54 -2.38 16.73 -22.52
C GLY A 54 -1.18 15.90 -22.98
N ASN A 55 -1.02 15.79 -24.30
CA ASN A 55 0.01 14.96 -24.91
C ASN A 55 1.32 15.74 -25.15
N GLN A 56 2.33 15.31 -24.38
CA GLN A 56 3.78 15.50 -24.44
C GLN A 56 4.40 16.85 -24.06
N PRO A 57 5.24 16.81 -23.03
CA PRO A 57 6.64 17.21 -23.11
C PRO A 57 7.56 15.99 -23.04
N SER A 58 8.68 16.06 -23.76
CA SER A 58 9.81 15.15 -23.60
C SER A 58 10.49 15.40 -22.24
N GLY A 59 10.74 14.34 -21.47
CA GLY A 59 11.56 14.44 -20.26
C GLY A 59 10.98 13.76 -19.03
N ASN A 60 11.66 13.95 -17.89
CA ASN A 60 11.28 13.42 -16.57
C ASN A 60 10.07 14.16 -15.93
N SER A 61 8.97 14.33 -16.67
CA SER A 61 7.69 14.90 -16.23
C SER A 61 6.53 13.96 -16.54
N PHE A 62 5.46 14.01 -15.74
CA PHE A 62 4.30 13.14 -15.91
C PHE A 62 3.26 13.77 -16.85
N VAL A 63 2.85 13.01 -17.86
CA VAL A 63 1.70 13.31 -18.76
C VAL A 63 0.59 12.29 -18.57
N ASP A 64 -0.42 12.29 -19.43
CA ASP A 64 -1.52 11.33 -19.35
C ASP A 64 -1.08 9.91 -19.74
N SER A 65 -0.18 9.71 -20.71
CA SER A 65 0.35 8.37 -21.05
C SER A 65 1.87 8.34 -20.91
N ASN A 66 2.37 7.66 -19.88
CA ASN A 66 3.81 7.59 -19.61
C ASN A 66 4.34 6.16 -19.76
N THR A 67 5.62 6.06 -20.05
CA THR A 67 6.39 4.85 -19.76
C THR A 67 7.25 5.08 -18.52
N LEU A 68 7.25 4.13 -17.59
CA LEU A 68 8.15 4.16 -16.44
C LEU A 68 9.13 3.00 -16.53
N MET A 69 10.41 3.31 -16.39
CA MET A 69 11.45 2.33 -16.11
C MET A 69 11.91 2.52 -14.67
N ILE A 70 11.65 1.52 -13.83
CA ILE A 70 12.09 1.48 -12.44
C ILE A 70 13.25 0.50 -12.34
N THR A 71 14.37 0.97 -11.82
CA THR A 71 15.56 0.16 -11.56
C THR A 71 15.83 0.11 -10.07
N ASN A 72 15.93 -1.10 -9.54
CA ASN A 72 16.40 -1.41 -8.19
C ASN A 72 17.48 -2.51 -8.29
N ASP A 73 17.24 -3.68 -7.71
CA ASP A 73 17.97 -4.92 -7.97
C ASP A 73 17.58 -5.59 -9.32
N LEU A 74 16.41 -5.21 -9.85
CA LEU A 74 15.88 -5.62 -11.15
C LEU A 74 15.45 -4.40 -11.97
N ILE A 75 15.09 -4.62 -13.23
CA ILE A 75 14.53 -3.59 -14.11
C ILE A 75 13.08 -3.94 -14.40
N TRP A 76 12.18 -3.01 -14.12
CA TRP A 76 10.75 -3.13 -14.34
C TRP A 76 10.26 -2.00 -15.23
N ASN A 77 9.50 -2.35 -16.26
CA ASN A 77 8.89 -1.39 -17.17
C ASN A 77 7.38 -1.36 -16.96
N TYR A 78 6.76 -0.20 -17.06
CA TYR A 78 5.33 -0.02 -16.87
C TYR A 78 4.76 0.91 -17.93
N ASP A 79 3.58 0.57 -18.43
CA ASP A 79 2.71 1.50 -19.12
C ASP A 79 1.87 2.23 -18.06
N PHE A 80 2.24 3.49 -17.78
CA PHE A 80 1.72 4.27 -16.66
C PHE A 80 0.79 5.38 -17.17
N ASP A 81 -0.44 4.95 -17.47
CA ASP A 81 -1.54 5.79 -17.96
C ASP A 81 -2.32 6.46 -16.82
N LEU A 82 -2.22 7.79 -16.77
CA LEU A 82 -2.86 8.70 -15.83
C LEU A 82 -4.07 9.46 -16.42
N THR A 83 -4.50 9.09 -17.64
CA THR A 83 -5.58 9.79 -18.36
C THR A 83 -6.85 9.91 -17.50
N GLY A 84 -7.40 11.12 -17.44
CA GLY A 84 -8.68 11.40 -16.78
C GLY A 84 -8.65 11.40 -15.25
N LEU A 85 -7.49 11.21 -14.63
CA LEU A 85 -7.38 11.25 -13.18
C LEU A 85 -7.36 12.71 -12.67
N PRO A 86 -8.01 13.03 -11.55
CA PRO A 86 -8.00 14.39 -10.99
C PRO A 86 -6.91 14.58 -9.92
N GLY A 87 -6.49 15.83 -9.72
CA GLY A 87 -5.72 16.25 -8.55
C GLY A 87 -4.32 15.65 -8.43
N ASP A 88 -3.81 15.67 -7.19
CA ASP A 88 -2.55 15.04 -6.81
C ASP A 88 -2.72 13.52 -6.72
N LEU A 89 -1.72 12.80 -7.22
CA LEU A 89 -1.71 11.35 -7.31
C LEU A 89 -0.57 10.80 -6.46
N ILE A 90 -0.81 9.66 -5.82
CA ILE A 90 0.16 8.97 -4.96
C ILE A 90 0.39 7.58 -5.54
N ALA A 91 1.63 7.26 -5.88
CA ALA A 91 2.02 5.98 -6.46
C ALA A 91 2.97 5.22 -5.52
N TYR A 92 2.52 4.06 -5.04
CA TYR A 92 3.33 3.12 -4.29
C TYR A 92 3.96 2.12 -5.24
N LEU A 93 5.30 2.13 -5.31
CA LEU A 93 6.10 1.40 -6.30
C LEU A 93 6.58 0.07 -5.73
N PHE A 94 5.69 -0.92 -5.67
CA PHE A 94 6.06 -2.29 -5.34
C PHE A 94 6.84 -2.95 -6.48
N ARG A 95 7.39 -4.14 -6.24
CA ARG A 95 8.39 -4.74 -7.13
C ARG A 95 7.84 -5.01 -8.53
N ALA A 96 6.69 -5.68 -8.61
CA ALA A 96 6.03 -6.05 -9.86
C ALA A 96 4.77 -5.23 -10.16
N GLN A 97 4.43 -4.26 -9.32
CA GLN A 97 3.20 -3.48 -9.46
C GLN A 97 3.31 -2.07 -8.89
N ILE A 98 2.57 -1.14 -9.49
CA ILE A 98 2.38 0.20 -8.96
C ILE A 98 0.92 0.35 -8.53
N VAL A 99 0.70 0.69 -7.26
CA VAL A 99 -0.65 1.02 -6.75
C VAL A 99 -0.80 2.53 -6.75
N LEU A 100 -1.81 3.02 -7.48
CA LEU A 100 -2.12 4.44 -7.61
C LEU A 100 -3.34 4.80 -6.77
N ILE A 101 -3.19 5.87 -6.00
CA ILE A 101 -4.15 6.34 -5.00
C ILE A 101 -4.36 7.85 -5.21
N ALA A 102 -5.59 8.32 -5.04
CA ALA A 102 -5.88 9.74 -4.99
C ALA A 102 -5.40 10.36 -3.67
N SER A 103 -5.19 11.68 -3.65
CA SER A 103 -4.93 12.44 -2.41
C SER A 103 -6.07 12.36 -1.36
N SER A 104 -7.21 11.76 -1.69
CA SER A 104 -8.29 11.46 -0.75
C SER A 104 -8.18 10.08 -0.08
N GLY A 105 -7.15 9.29 -0.44
CA GLY A 105 -6.96 7.92 0.04
C GLY A 105 -7.78 6.87 -0.70
N ASN A 106 -8.46 7.24 -1.80
CA ASN A 106 -9.20 6.29 -2.64
C ASN A 106 -8.26 5.56 -3.60
N TYR A 107 -8.44 4.26 -3.72
CA TYR A 107 -7.80 3.46 -4.76
C TYR A 107 -8.24 3.92 -6.15
N LEU A 108 -7.28 4.08 -7.07
CA LEU A 108 -7.56 4.45 -8.45
C LEU A 108 -7.30 3.31 -9.42
N ARG A 109 -6.07 2.77 -9.42
CA ARG A 109 -5.64 1.76 -10.39
C ARG A 109 -4.39 1.03 -9.90
N THR A 110 -4.20 -0.19 -10.38
CA THR A 110 -2.93 -0.92 -10.27
C THR A 110 -2.34 -1.11 -11.66
N PHE A 111 -1.04 -0.82 -11.80
CA PHE A 111 -0.27 -1.09 -13.01
C PHE A 111 0.64 -2.27 -12.76
N GLN A 112 0.65 -3.25 -13.67
CA GLN A 112 1.52 -4.41 -13.58
C GLN A 112 2.79 -4.16 -14.40
N ALA A 113 3.91 -4.72 -13.95
CA ALA A 113 5.14 -4.65 -14.71
C ALA A 113 5.00 -5.42 -16.03
N ILE A 114 5.44 -4.80 -17.11
CA ILE A 114 5.60 -5.44 -18.42
C ILE A 114 6.77 -6.41 -18.27
N SER A 115 6.46 -7.71 -18.22
CA SER A 115 7.47 -8.73 -17.99
C SER A 115 8.52 -8.71 -19.10
N SER A 116 9.75 -8.34 -18.75
CA SER A 116 10.92 -8.77 -19.51
C SER A 116 11.20 -10.22 -19.13
N SER A 117 11.49 -11.07 -20.11
CA SER A 117 11.59 -12.53 -19.99
C SER A 117 12.63 -13.08 -18.98
N SER A 118 13.33 -12.21 -18.25
CA SER A 118 14.38 -12.54 -17.27
C SER A 118 13.97 -12.36 -15.80
N ALA A 119 12.84 -11.72 -15.48
CA ALA A 119 12.48 -11.38 -14.09
C ALA A 119 11.87 -12.54 -13.28
N SER A 120 11.22 -13.52 -13.92
CA SER A 120 10.50 -14.60 -13.22
C SER A 120 11.39 -15.63 -12.53
N ALA A 121 12.67 -15.74 -12.92
CA ALA A 121 13.60 -16.73 -12.37
C ALA A 121 14.27 -16.31 -11.04
N ALA A 122 14.27 -15.01 -10.72
CA ALA A 122 15.00 -14.46 -9.57
C ALA A 122 14.18 -14.41 -8.26
N GLU A 123 12.84 -14.35 -8.33
CA GLU A 123 11.98 -14.27 -7.14
C GLU A 123 12.07 -15.49 -6.21
N PRO A 124 12.09 -16.75 -6.70
CA PRO A 124 12.16 -17.93 -5.82
C PRO A 124 13.48 -18.00 -5.04
N LEU A 125 14.59 -17.56 -5.65
CA LEU A 125 15.92 -17.57 -5.04
C LEU A 125 16.07 -16.54 -3.92
N ALA A 126 15.51 -15.33 -4.09
CA ALA A 126 15.52 -14.30 -3.06
C ALA A 126 14.69 -14.70 -1.83
N ARG A 127 13.53 -15.35 -2.04
CA ARG A 127 12.70 -15.91 -0.95
C ARG A 127 13.44 -17.03 -0.22
N ALA A 128 14.09 -17.94 -0.94
CA ALA A 128 14.83 -19.06 -0.35
C ALA A 128 16.02 -18.64 0.52
N GLN A 129 16.68 -17.52 0.20
CA GLN A 129 17.86 -17.04 0.94
C GLN A 129 17.51 -16.30 2.25
N HIS A 130 16.28 -15.79 2.40
CA HIS A 130 15.83 -15.10 3.61
C HIS A 130 15.34 -16.04 4.73
N HIS A 131 15.11 -17.33 4.44
CA HIS A 131 14.61 -18.32 5.41
C HIS A 131 15.66 -18.83 6.42
N GLY A 132 16.85 -18.23 6.50
CA GLY A 132 18.02 -18.85 7.13
C GLY A 132 18.46 -18.35 8.51
N VAL A 133 17.95 -17.24 9.07
CA VAL A 133 18.73 -16.56 10.14
C VAL A 133 17.98 -16.25 11.45
N ASP A 134 16.66 -16.15 11.50
CA ASP A 134 15.95 -15.94 12.78
C ASP A 134 14.63 -16.74 12.83
N SER A 135 14.47 -17.53 13.90
CA SER A 135 13.22 -18.27 14.18
C SER A 135 12.16 -17.43 14.88
N THR A 136 12.41 -16.13 15.03
CA THR A 136 11.51 -15.18 15.69
C THR A 136 10.30 -14.92 14.80
N PRO A 137 9.06 -14.99 15.33
CA PRO A 137 7.88 -14.59 14.58
C PRO A 137 8.01 -13.17 14.01
N GLY A 138 7.58 -13.00 12.77
CA GLY A 138 7.55 -11.71 12.10
C GLY A 138 6.46 -10.78 12.66
N SER A 139 6.26 -9.66 11.99
CA SER A 139 5.19 -8.70 12.29
C SER A 139 4.38 -8.35 11.04
N VAL A 140 3.11 -8.04 11.24
CA VAL A 140 2.27 -7.37 10.23
C VAL A 140 2.36 -5.87 10.50
N PHE A 141 2.98 -5.13 9.58
CA PHE A 141 3.02 -3.68 9.65
C PHE A 141 1.76 -3.11 9.02
N VAL A 142 1.00 -2.35 9.79
CA VAL A 142 -0.29 -1.80 9.37
C VAL A 142 -0.12 -0.33 9.04
N PHE A 143 -0.31 0.01 7.78
CA PHE A 143 -0.16 1.35 7.24
C PHE A 143 -1.51 2.02 7.06
N ASN A 144 -1.61 3.25 7.54
CA ASN A 144 -2.74 4.13 7.28
C ASN A 144 -2.46 5.00 6.03
N LEU A 145 -3.10 4.68 4.91
CA LEU A 145 -3.04 5.46 3.66
C LEU A 145 -4.29 6.35 3.51
N PHE A 146 -4.72 6.94 4.62
CA PHE A 146 -5.92 7.76 4.67
C PHE A 146 -5.65 9.07 5.43
N SER A 147 -6.43 10.11 5.12
CA SER A 147 -6.28 11.46 5.68
C SER A 147 -6.91 11.64 7.07
N GLU A 148 -7.24 10.55 7.75
CA GLU A 148 -7.77 10.58 9.11
C GLU A 148 -7.13 9.49 9.96
N LYS A 149 -7.23 9.64 11.27
CA LYS A 149 -6.74 8.67 12.24
C LYS A 149 -7.61 7.41 12.22
N LEU A 150 -6.99 6.25 12.32
CA LEU A 150 -7.65 4.96 12.44
C LEU A 150 -7.49 4.42 13.86
N SER A 151 -8.52 3.75 14.39
CA SER A 151 -8.39 2.87 15.56
C SER A 151 -8.31 1.42 15.09
N PHE A 152 -7.18 0.77 15.35
CA PHE A 152 -6.92 -0.59 14.88
C PHE A 152 -7.05 -1.60 16.02
N SER A 153 -7.86 -2.63 15.79
CA SER A 153 -8.05 -3.74 16.72
C SER A 153 -7.87 -5.07 16.00
N CYS A 154 -7.30 -6.05 16.70
CA CYS A 154 -7.12 -7.40 16.19
C CYS A 154 -7.60 -8.41 17.23
N ASN A 155 -8.42 -9.36 16.79
CA ASN A 155 -8.94 -10.47 17.60
C ASN A 155 -9.54 -10.00 18.94
N GLY A 156 -10.35 -8.94 18.88
CA GLY A 156 -11.09 -8.43 20.03
C GLY A 156 -10.32 -7.52 20.98
N ALA A 157 -9.05 -7.20 20.72
CA ALA A 157 -8.31 -6.17 21.48
C ALA A 157 -7.82 -5.04 20.59
N LYS A 158 -7.87 -3.83 21.16
CA LYS A 158 -7.27 -2.64 20.56
C LYS A 158 -5.75 -2.78 20.57
N VAL A 159 -5.12 -2.56 19.42
CA VAL A 159 -3.66 -2.54 19.29
C VAL A 159 -3.14 -1.12 19.45
N ALA A 160 -3.61 -0.20 18.61
CA ALA A 160 -3.23 1.22 18.68
C ALA A 160 -4.21 2.10 17.88
N ASP A 161 -4.06 3.42 18.05
CA ASP A 161 -4.56 4.39 17.09
C ASP A 161 -3.43 4.77 16.13
N ILE A 162 -3.69 4.72 14.83
CA ILE A 162 -2.73 5.02 13.76
C ILE A 162 -3.06 6.41 13.21
N PRO A 163 -2.17 7.41 13.34
CA PRO A 163 -2.41 8.75 12.80
C PRO A 163 -2.67 8.74 11.29
N ALA A 164 -3.27 9.82 10.78
CA ALA A 164 -3.34 10.06 9.34
C ALA A 164 -1.93 10.11 8.71
N TRP A 165 -1.86 10.03 7.39
CA TRP A 165 -0.61 10.37 6.71
C TRP A 165 -0.20 11.84 6.96
N SER A 166 1.06 12.16 6.74
CA SER A 166 1.59 13.50 6.94
C SER A 166 0.97 14.51 5.98
N ASP A 167 0.68 15.69 6.50
CA ASP A 167 0.25 16.88 5.74
C ASP A 167 1.44 17.66 5.14
N GLY A 168 2.68 17.24 5.39
CA GLY A 168 3.88 17.95 4.98
C GLY A 168 4.54 18.81 6.06
N ALA A 169 3.98 18.89 7.27
CA ALA A 169 4.51 19.76 8.32
C ALA A 169 5.77 19.19 9.01
N SER A 170 5.80 17.88 9.28
CA SER A 170 6.87 17.19 10.01
C SER A 170 7.58 16.09 9.21
N ALA A 171 6.92 15.57 8.18
CA ALA A 171 7.44 14.59 7.23
C ALA A 171 7.01 14.99 5.81
N ALA A 172 7.47 14.27 4.79
CA ALA A 172 7.01 14.55 3.44
C ALA A 172 5.49 14.34 3.33
N ILE A 173 4.79 15.20 2.58
CA ILE A 173 3.33 15.07 2.41
C ILE A 173 2.95 13.68 1.89
N TYR A 174 1.86 13.13 2.40
CA TYR A 174 1.35 11.78 2.14
C TYR A 174 2.21 10.62 2.69
N THR A 175 3.22 10.91 3.52
CA THR A 175 3.93 9.92 4.34
C THR A 175 2.94 9.17 5.23
N PRO A 176 2.71 7.86 5.07
CA PRO A 176 1.80 7.12 5.94
C PRO A 176 2.38 6.95 7.34
N SER A 177 1.47 6.79 8.30
CA SER A 177 1.81 6.32 9.64
C SER A 177 1.59 4.81 9.72
N ASP A 178 2.38 4.13 10.54
CA ASP A 178 2.30 2.69 10.70
C ASP A 178 2.42 2.21 12.16
N ILE A 179 2.00 0.97 12.38
CA ILE A 179 2.25 0.23 13.63
C ILE A 179 2.67 -1.21 13.31
N PRO A 180 3.58 -1.81 14.10
CA PRO A 180 3.82 -3.23 14.05
C PRO A 180 2.80 -4.02 14.88
N VAL A 181 2.23 -5.07 14.30
CA VAL A 181 1.39 -6.05 14.99
C VAL A 181 2.10 -7.40 15.00
N ALA A 182 2.45 -7.88 16.19
CA ALA A 182 3.21 -9.13 16.32
C ALA A 182 2.43 -10.34 15.78
N GLN A 183 3.16 -11.27 15.17
CA GLN A 183 2.62 -12.59 14.84
C GLN A 183 2.88 -13.61 15.95
N VAL A 184 1.96 -14.55 16.13
CA VAL A 184 2.05 -15.65 17.10
C VAL A 184 1.57 -16.95 16.50
N LEU A 185 2.01 -18.07 17.06
CA LEU A 185 1.59 -19.38 16.56
C LEU A 185 0.13 -19.71 16.95
N ASN A 186 -0.24 -19.46 18.21
CA ASN A 186 -1.50 -19.98 18.77
C ASN A 186 -2.57 -18.91 18.89
N ALA A 187 -3.83 -19.30 18.66
CA ALA A 187 -4.99 -18.43 18.86
C ALA A 187 -5.15 -17.95 20.32
N SER A 188 -4.72 -18.73 21.30
CA SER A 188 -4.73 -18.35 22.73
C SER A 188 -3.90 -17.10 23.02
N ASP A 189 -2.85 -16.86 22.22
CA ASP A 189 -1.97 -15.70 22.33
C ASP A 189 -2.38 -14.57 21.37
N GLY A 190 -3.46 -14.76 20.61
CA GLY A 190 -3.85 -13.97 19.46
C GLY A 190 -4.54 -12.64 19.78
N GLN A 191 -4.91 -12.39 21.04
CA GLN A 191 -5.56 -11.13 21.42
C GLN A 191 -4.63 -9.94 21.15
N GLY A 192 -5.02 -9.04 20.24
CA GLY A 192 -4.20 -7.90 19.82
C GLY A 192 -3.01 -8.26 18.92
N LYS A 193 -2.95 -9.50 18.43
CA LYS A 193 -1.87 -10.05 17.59
C LYS A 193 -2.46 -10.81 16.40
N ILE A 194 -1.63 -11.18 15.43
CA ILE A 194 -2.04 -12.03 14.30
C ILE A 194 -1.58 -13.46 14.60
N PHE A 195 -2.49 -14.42 14.64
CA PHE A 195 -2.15 -15.83 14.89
C PHE A 195 -2.24 -16.68 13.62
N ASN A 196 -1.69 -17.89 13.66
CA ASN A 196 -1.76 -18.86 12.58
C ASN A 196 -3.19 -19.42 12.41
N GLY A 197 -4.01 -18.74 11.60
CA GLY A 197 -5.42 -19.04 11.40
C GLY A 197 -6.24 -17.82 10.99
N LEU A 198 -7.55 -17.93 11.02
CA LEU A 198 -8.44 -16.82 10.64
C LEU A 198 -8.47 -15.73 11.72
N ASN A 199 -7.91 -14.57 11.42
CA ASN A 199 -7.90 -13.40 12.28
C ASN A 199 -9.04 -12.45 11.93
N LYS A 200 -9.63 -11.84 12.97
CA LYS A 200 -10.61 -10.76 12.81
C LYS A 200 -9.93 -9.43 13.10
N ILE A 201 -9.67 -8.67 12.04
CA ILE A 201 -9.22 -7.28 12.14
C ILE A 201 -10.43 -6.37 12.11
N THR A 202 -10.47 -5.38 13.00
CA THR A 202 -11.50 -4.35 13.04
C THR A 202 -10.84 -2.99 13.01
N VAL A 203 -11.27 -2.16 12.07
CA VAL A 203 -10.77 -0.80 11.90
C VAL A 203 -11.95 0.15 12.10
N ILE A 204 -11.74 1.16 12.92
CA ILE A 204 -12.71 2.22 13.18
C ILE A 204 -12.10 3.53 12.70
N THR A 205 -12.88 4.29 11.94
CA THR A 205 -12.47 5.58 11.41
C THR A 205 -13.53 6.63 11.73
N GLU A 206 -13.18 7.91 11.59
CA GLU A 206 -14.10 9.01 11.88
C GLU A 206 -15.15 9.20 10.78
N THR A 207 -14.77 9.07 9.50
CA THR A 207 -15.69 9.39 8.37
C THR A 207 -16.17 8.18 7.56
N VAL A 208 -15.40 7.09 7.55
CA VAL A 208 -15.72 5.84 6.83
C VAL A 208 -16.54 4.90 7.73
N GLY A 209 -16.32 4.95 9.05
CA GLY A 209 -17.04 4.15 10.03
C GLY A 209 -16.24 2.93 10.46
N THR A 210 -16.95 1.83 10.76
CA THR A 210 -16.32 0.59 11.26
C THR A 210 -16.39 -0.48 10.19
N PHE A 211 -15.25 -1.09 9.86
CA PHE A 211 -15.19 -2.23 8.97
C PHE A 211 -14.31 -3.34 9.54
N SER A 212 -14.50 -4.55 9.02
CA SER A 212 -13.66 -5.70 9.35
C SER A 212 -13.08 -6.30 8.09
N LEU A 213 -11.86 -6.78 8.18
CA LEU A 213 -11.20 -7.52 7.11
C LEU A 213 -10.65 -8.84 7.66
N PRO A 214 -10.83 -9.95 6.94
CA PRO A 214 -10.23 -11.22 7.31
C PRO A 214 -8.74 -11.22 6.93
N VAL A 215 -7.90 -11.81 7.78
CA VAL A 215 -6.53 -12.21 7.41
C VAL A 215 -6.32 -13.63 7.91
N ASP A 216 -6.06 -14.55 6.99
CA ASP A 216 -5.73 -15.93 7.35
C ASP A 216 -4.22 -16.11 7.49
N GLY A 217 -3.75 -16.14 8.74
CA GLY A 217 -2.34 -16.32 9.06
C GLY A 217 -1.75 -17.65 8.59
N ASN A 218 -2.58 -18.68 8.32
CA ASN A 218 -2.10 -19.97 7.79
C ASN A 218 -1.55 -19.86 6.36
N GLN A 219 -1.85 -18.79 5.65
CA GLN A 219 -1.38 -18.59 4.28
C GLN A 219 0.05 -18.04 4.22
N TYR A 220 0.62 -17.63 5.37
CA TYR A 220 1.87 -16.91 5.44
C TYR A 220 2.84 -17.56 6.44
N PRO A 221 4.14 -17.69 6.11
CA PRO A 221 5.14 -18.15 7.07
C PRO A 221 5.18 -17.26 8.31
N LEU A 222 5.15 -17.87 9.51
CA LEU A 222 5.13 -17.15 10.79
C LEU A 222 6.32 -16.18 10.99
N ILE A 223 7.46 -16.48 10.39
CA ILE A 223 8.70 -15.67 10.49
C ILE A 223 8.75 -14.51 9.49
N GLN A 224 7.81 -14.44 8.55
CA GLN A 224 7.81 -13.44 7.49
C GLN A 224 7.12 -12.15 7.94
N ASN A 225 7.67 -10.99 7.59
CA ASN A 225 6.95 -9.73 7.78
C ASN A 225 5.93 -9.51 6.67
N LEU A 226 4.77 -8.97 7.03
CA LEU A 226 3.70 -8.62 6.09
C LEU A 226 3.38 -7.13 6.18
N LEU A 227 2.82 -6.58 5.11
CA LEU A 227 2.52 -5.15 4.96
C LEU A 227 1.04 -4.98 4.61
N LEU A 228 0.26 -4.54 5.60
CA LEU A 228 -1.17 -4.28 5.44
C LEU A 228 -1.40 -2.79 5.19
N TYR A 229 -1.77 -2.42 3.98
CA TYR A 229 -2.12 -1.05 3.61
C TYR A 229 -3.62 -0.85 3.64
N LEU A 230 -4.06 0.09 4.47
CA LEU A 230 -5.46 0.49 4.61
C LEU A 230 -5.69 1.80 3.85
N MET A 231 -6.50 1.74 2.79
CA MET A 231 -7.01 2.91 2.05
C MET A 231 -8.43 3.23 2.49
N ARG A 232 -9.03 4.26 1.91
CA ARG A 232 -10.40 4.68 2.22
C ARG A 232 -11.44 3.63 1.81
N ASP A 233 -11.25 2.99 0.67
CA ASP A 233 -12.22 2.12 -0.02
C ASP A 233 -11.70 0.71 -0.28
N ARG A 234 -10.45 0.43 0.08
CA ARG A 234 -9.75 -0.83 -0.21
C ARG A 234 -8.67 -1.13 0.82
N TRP A 235 -8.26 -2.38 0.92
CA TRP A 235 -7.05 -2.79 1.61
C TRP A 235 -6.22 -3.75 0.75
N PHE A 236 -4.93 -3.79 1.01
CA PHE A 236 -4.00 -4.74 0.41
C PHE A 236 -3.05 -5.28 1.46
N LEU A 237 -2.75 -6.57 1.38
CA LEU A 237 -1.75 -7.26 2.14
C LEU A 237 -0.64 -7.67 1.18
N PHE A 238 0.57 -7.18 1.41
CA PHE A 238 1.76 -7.59 0.68
C PHE A 238 2.68 -8.39 1.60
N ASP A 239 3.49 -9.25 1.00
CA ASP A 239 4.64 -9.79 1.70
C ASP A 239 5.77 -8.74 1.82
N GLU A 240 6.82 -9.06 2.59
CA GLU A 240 7.99 -8.17 2.74
C GLU A 240 8.68 -7.84 1.41
N PHE A 241 8.46 -8.63 0.36
CA PHE A 241 9.02 -8.41 -0.98
C PHE A 241 8.12 -7.55 -1.89
N GLY A 242 6.96 -7.11 -1.39
CA GLY A 242 6.00 -6.29 -2.14
C GLY A 242 5.12 -7.07 -3.10
N VAL A 243 5.03 -8.40 -2.95
CA VAL A 243 4.08 -9.23 -3.72
C VAL A 243 2.72 -9.14 -3.06
N ASN A 244 1.68 -8.84 -3.85
CA ASN A 244 0.31 -8.78 -3.34
C ASN A 244 -0.15 -10.20 -3.00
N CYS A 245 -0.47 -10.40 -1.73
CA CYS A 245 -0.96 -11.66 -1.18
C CYS A 245 -2.49 -11.69 -1.18
N GLU A 246 -3.10 -10.62 -0.70
CA GLU A 246 -4.55 -10.53 -0.51
C GLU A 246 -5.00 -9.08 -0.63
N SER A 247 -6.21 -8.85 -1.15
CA SER A 247 -6.79 -7.51 -1.22
C SER A 247 -8.31 -7.59 -1.24
N GLY A 248 -8.96 -6.54 -0.76
CA GLY A 248 -10.41 -6.49 -0.71
C GLY A 248 -10.94 -5.07 -0.65
N ALA A 249 -12.17 -4.88 -1.13
CA ALA A 249 -12.88 -3.63 -0.93
C ALA A 249 -13.21 -3.45 0.56
N ILE A 250 -13.22 -2.20 1.02
CA ILE A 250 -13.79 -1.86 2.32
C ILE A 250 -15.28 -1.68 2.10
N ASP A 251 -16.05 -2.66 2.57
CA ASP A 251 -17.50 -2.50 2.64
C ASP A 251 -17.81 -1.51 3.77
N LEU A 252 -18.22 -0.31 3.37
CA LEU A 252 -18.60 0.75 4.30
C LEU A 252 -19.88 0.44 5.07
N GLY A 253 -20.48 -0.74 4.84
CA GLY A 253 -21.71 -1.16 5.47
C GLY A 253 -22.70 -0.03 5.35
N MET A 254 -23.14 0.29 4.13
CA MET A 254 -24.25 1.24 3.98
C MET A 254 -25.35 0.70 4.88
N ALA A 255 -25.53 1.34 6.04
CA ALA A 255 -26.72 1.16 6.84
C ALA A 255 -27.83 1.40 5.83
N ALA A 256 -28.55 0.34 5.46
CA ALA A 256 -29.67 0.45 4.57
C ALA A 256 -30.57 1.50 5.23
N SER A 257 -30.51 2.72 4.70
CA SER A 257 -31.36 3.82 5.12
C SER A 257 -32.75 3.35 4.73
N GLY A 258 -33.41 2.70 5.68
CA GLY A 258 -34.79 2.32 5.60
C GLY A 258 -35.56 3.62 5.50
N ILE A 259 -35.78 4.09 4.27
CA ILE A 259 -36.89 4.96 3.98
C ILE A 259 -38.12 4.11 4.32
N PRO A 260 -38.89 4.45 5.37
CA PRO A 260 -40.14 3.75 5.60
C PRO A 260 -41.03 4.06 4.41
N GLY A 261 -41.24 3.08 3.55
CA GLY A 261 -42.17 3.15 2.44
C GLY A 261 -43.55 3.44 3.00
N ASN A 262 -43.97 4.70 2.86
CA ASN A 262 -45.27 5.19 3.25
C ASN A 262 -46.33 4.49 2.40
N SER A 263 -46.88 3.40 2.92
CA SER A 263 -48.01 2.67 2.32
C SER A 263 -49.27 3.54 2.45
N THR A 264 -49.48 4.38 1.44
CA THR A 264 -50.77 5.02 1.22
C THR A 264 -51.66 4.02 0.48
N ARG A 265 -52.50 3.31 1.24
CA ARG A 265 -53.68 2.64 0.71
C ARG A 265 -54.64 3.72 0.19
N PHE A 266 -54.91 3.73 -1.11
CA PHE A 266 -56.12 4.35 -1.64
C PHE A 266 -57.26 3.31 -1.63
N PRO A 267 -58.46 3.66 -1.12
CA PRO A 267 -59.64 2.83 -1.30
C PRO A 267 -60.31 3.17 -2.63
N THR A 268 -60.66 2.13 -3.39
CA THR A 268 -61.83 2.10 -4.27
C THR A 268 -62.47 0.74 -4.16
#